data_AF-A0A1H9ZNS1-F1
#
_entry.id   AF-A0A1H9ZNS1-F1
#
_cell.length_a   1.000
_cell.length_b   1.000
_cell.length_c   1.000
_cell.angle_alpha   90.00
_cell.angle_beta   90.00
_cell.angle_gamma   90.00
#
_symmetry.space_group_name_H-M   'P 1'
#
loop_
_entity.id
_entity.type
_entity.pdbx_description
1 polymer ?
#
loop_
_entity_poly.entity_id
_entity_poly.type
_entity_poly.pdbx_seq_one_letter_code
_entity_poly.pdbx_strand_id
1 'polypeptide(L)'
;MQTPVFLFLGDIGGSELILILVVVLVFFGANKIPEMARGLGKGIREFKDASREIRSEVENYGQPAQQPYQQQFQQQQPQQAYQPAPPVAEAAPILAPPMDGGIAPVVTPEPAANAPEAERPRLDQLS
;
A
#
# COMPACT_ATOMS: atom_id res chain seq x y z
N MET A 1 14.86 18.90 52.80
CA MET A 1 16.07 18.58 52.01
C MET A 1 15.61 17.80 50.80
N GLN A 2 15.51 18.45 49.64
CA GLN A 2 15.10 17.80 48.40
C GLN A 2 16.31 16.98 47.90
N THR A 3 16.18 15.66 47.82
CA THR A 3 17.25 14.79 47.34
C THR A 3 17.47 15.02 45.83
N PRO A 4 18.70 15.31 45.39
CA PRO A 4 19.01 15.57 43.97
C PRO A 4 18.84 14.34 43.07
N VAL A 5 18.49 13.18 43.63
CA VAL A 5 18.16 11.94 42.89
C VAL A 5 17.07 12.19 41.84
N PHE A 6 16.18 13.17 42.06
CA PHE A 6 15.12 13.52 41.10
C PHE A 6 15.63 14.26 39.85
N LEU A 7 16.79 14.93 39.91
CA LEU A 7 17.43 15.52 38.71
C LEU A 7 17.99 14.43 37.78
N PHE A 8 18.41 13.29 38.34
CA PHE A 8 18.90 12.15 37.56
C PHE A 8 17.80 11.34 36.85
N LEU A 9 16.52 11.51 37.22
CA LEU A 9 15.41 10.67 36.73
C LEU A 9 14.42 11.38 35.80
N GLY A 10 14.43 12.72 35.78
CA GLY A 10 13.45 13.52 35.02
C GLY A 10 13.97 14.11 33.70
N ASP A 11 15.28 14.30 33.59
CA ASP A 11 15.93 14.88 32.41
C ASP A 11 17.15 14.02 32.11
N ILE A 12 16.99 12.95 31.33
CA ILE A 12 18.15 12.20 30.79
C ILE A 12 18.82 13.14 29.79
N GLY A 13 19.62 14.06 30.31
CA GLY A 13 20.46 14.96 29.56
C GLY A 13 21.71 14.26 29.04
N GLY A 14 22.50 14.97 28.24
CA GLY A 14 23.76 14.46 27.71
C GLY A 14 24.78 14.08 28.79
N SER A 15 24.71 14.70 29.98
CA SER A 15 25.57 14.41 31.13
C SER A 15 25.39 12.99 31.67
N GLU A 16 24.15 12.57 31.88
CA GLU A 16 23.79 11.24 32.39
C GLU A 16 24.23 10.15 31.41
N LEU A 17 24.01 10.39 30.11
CA LEU A 17 24.42 9.46 29.05
C LEU A 17 25.95 9.31 29.04
N ILE A 18 26.71 10.39 29.21
CA ILE A 18 28.17 10.35 29.34
C ILE A 18 28.57 9.56 30.60
N LEU A 19 27.92 9.75 31.75
CA LEU A 19 28.24 9.03 32.97
C LEU A 19 28.01 7.52 32.83
N ILE A 20 26.87 7.12 32.27
CA ILE A 20 26.56 5.71 31.96
C ILE A 20 27.60 5.16 30.96
N LEU A 21 27.93 5.91 29.91
CA LEU A 21 28.93 5.50 28.92
C LEU A 21 30.29 5.27 29.59
N VAL A 22 30.73 6.16 30.48
CA VAL A 22 31.98 6.00 31.23
C VAL A 22 31.96 4.74 32.09
N VAL A 23 30.87 4.49 32.82
CA VAL A 23 30.72 3.27 33.63
C VAL A 23 30.84 2.02 32.73
N VAL A 24 30.12 1.97 31.62
CA VAL A 24 30.19 0.86 30.65
C VAL A 24 31.61 0.72 30.07
N LEU A 25 32.28 1.82 29.74
CA LEU A 25 33.65 1.80 29.22
C LEU A 25 34.66 1.31 30.26
N VAL A 26 34.43 1.50 31.56
CA VAL A 26 35.30 0.96 32.63
C VAL A 26 35.10 -0.55 32.78
N PHE A 27 33.86 -1.03 32.77
CA PHE A 27 33.56 -2.45 32.92
C PHE A 27 33.93 -3.28 31.69
N PHE A 28 33.58 -2.79 30.49
CA PHE A 28 33.80 -3.50 29.24
C PHE A 28 35.14 -3.10 28.58
N GLY A 29 35.66 -1.91 28.86
CA GLY A 29 36.85 -1.37 28.21
C GLY A 29 36.52 -0.60 26.92
N ALA A 30 37.24 0.49 26.67
CA ALA A 30 37.05 1.34 25.49
C ALA A 30 37.26 0.63 24.14
N ASN A 31 37.98 -0.49 24.13
CA ASN A 31 38.24 -1.28 22.94
C ASN A 31 37.15 -2.33 22.66
N LYS A 32 36.36 -2.75 23.66
CA LYS A 32 35.40 -3.86 23.48
C LYS A 32 34.11 -3.44 22.79
N ILE A 33 33.59 -2.25 23.08
CA ILE A 33 32.41 -1.71 22.40
C ILE A 33 32.62 -1.61 20.87
N PRO A 34 33.70 -0.98 20.36
CA PRO A 34 33.91 -0.89 18.91
C PRO A 34 34.23 -2.25 18.26
N GLU A 35 34.91 -3.15 18.98
CA GLU A 35 35.17 -4.52 18.52
C GLU A 35 33.87 -5.30 18.33
N MET A 36 32.98 -5.27 19.34
CA MET A 36 31.65 -5.90 19.27
C MET A 36 30.76 -5.25 18.21
N ALA A 37 30.76 -3.91 18.12
CA ALA A 37 29.98 -3.19 17.12
C ALA A 37 30.41 -3.53 15.68
N ARG A 38 31.73 -3.69 15.44
CA ARG A 38 32.24 -4.14 14.12
C ARG A 38 31.81 -5.55 13.79
N GLY A 39 31.86 -6.48 14.75
CA GLY A 39 31.38 -7.86 14.56
C GLY A 39 29.88 -7.92 14.27
N LEU A 40 29.08 -7.26 15.11
CA LEU A 40 27.63 -7.17 14.94
C LEU A 40 27.24 -6.49 13.62
N GLY A 41 27.93 -5.40 13.24
CA GLY A 41 27.68 -4.69 12.00
C GLY A 41 27.94 -5.54 10.75
N LYS A 42 29.00 -6.36 10.77
CA LYS A 42 29.26 -7.34 9.70
C LYS A 42 28.16 -8.40 9.64
N GLY A 43 27.80 -8.98 10.79
CA GLY A 43 26.73 -9.99 10.85
C GLY A 43 25.37 -9.47 10.37
N ILE A 44 24.98 -8.25 10.77
CA ILE A 44 23.75 -7.60 10.29
C ILE A 44 23.81 -7.37 8.78
N ARG A 45 24.96 -6.96 8.24
CA ARG A 45 25.14 -6.74 6.80
C ARG A 45 24.99 -8.04 6.01
N GLU A 46 25.71 -9.08 6.40
CA GLU A 46 25.63 -10.41 5.77
C GLU A 46 24.22 -10.98 5.85
N PHE A 47 23.56 -10.86 7.01
CA PHE A 47 22.16 -11.27 7.19
C PHE A 47 21.21 -10.53 6.25
N LYS A 48 21.38 -9.20 6.10
CA LYS A 48 20.56 -8.38 5.21
C LYS A 48 20.80 -8.74 3.73
N ASP A 49 22.04 -9.01 3.36
CA ASP A 49 22.43 -9.36 1.99
C ASP A 49 21.84 -10.73 1.61
N ALA A 50 22.01 -11.75 2.46
CA ALA A 50 21.38 -13.06 2.28
C ALA A 50 19.84 -12.98 2.25
N SER A 51 19.24 -12.16 3.13
CA SER A 51 17.79 -11.93 3.13
C SER A 51 17.29 -11.28 1.82
N ARG A 52 18.10 -10.40 1.20
CA ARG A 52 17.75 -9.74 -0.06
C ARG A 52 17.84 -10.72 -1.23
N GLU A 53 18.86 -11.57 -1.25
CA GLU A 53 19.02 -12.59 -2.29
C GLU A 53 17.83 -13.56 -2.31
N ILE A 54 17.46 -14.11 -1.15
CA ILE A 54 16.29 -14.97 -1.00
C ILE A 54 15.00 -14.27 -1.46
N ARG A 55 14.80 -13.00 -1.11
CA ARG A 55 13.63 -12.22 -1.58
C ARG A 55 13.64 -12.04 -3.10
N SER A 56 14.79 -11.71 -3.67
CA SER A 56 14.92 -11.49 -5.12
C SER A 56 14.74 -12.77 -5.92
N GLU A 57 15.14 -13.91 -5.37
CA GLU A 57 14.87 -15.23 -5.93
C GLU A 57 13.35 -15.48 -5.96
N VAL A 58 12.68 -15.37 -4.81
CA VAL A 58 11.22 -15.59 -4.70
C VAL A 58 10.43 -14.66 -5.62
N GLU A 59 10.85 -13.40 -5.77
CA GLU A 59 10.19 -12.42 -6.64
C GLU A 59 10.46 -12.68 -8.14
N ASN A 60 11.67 -13.13 -8.51
CA ASN A 60 12.01 -13.50 -9.88
C ASN A 60 11.35 -14.82 -10.33
N TYR A 61 11.12 -15.78 -9.44
CA TYR A 61 10.38 -17.01 -9.77
C TYR A 61 8.89 -16.76 -10.05
N GLY A 62 8.35 -15.59 -9.68
CA GLY A 62 6.96 -15.19 -9.90
C GLY A 62 6.70 -14.32 -11.13
N GLN A 63 7.73 -13.88 -11.86
CA GLN A 63 7.57 -13.03 -13.04
C GLN A 63 7.70 -13.83 -14.33
N PRO A 64 6.59 -14.06 -15.09
CA PRO A 64 6.71 -14.56 -16.45
C PRO A 64 7.47 -13.51 -17.26
N ALA A 65 8.54 -13.96 -17.93
CA ALA A 65 9.36 -13.14 -18.80
C ALA A 65 8.49 -12.25 -19.69
N GLN A 66 8.68 -10.93 -19.60
CA GLN A 66 7.97 -9.97 -20.44
C GLN A 66 8.26 -10.28 -21.91
N GLN A 67 7.20 -10.66 -22.61
CA GLN A 67 7.17 -11.02 -24.01
C GLN A 67 7.32 -9.77 -24.91
N PRO A 68 8.29 -9.71 -25.86
CA PRO A 68 8.51 -8.56 -26.74
C PRO A 68 7.48 -8.37 -27.87
N TYR A 69 6.30 -9.00 -27.78
CA TYR A 69 5.30 -9.04 -28.86
C TYR A 69 4.61 -7.70 -29.12
N GLN A 70 4.65 -6.73 -28.20
CA GLN A 70 3.95 -5.44 -28.33
C GLN A 70 4.61 -4.48 -29.35
N GLN A 71 5.90 -4.63 -29.67
CA GLN A 71 6.60 -3.67 -30.53
C GLN A 71 6.37 -3.90 -32.03
N GLN A 72 5.89 -5.07 -32.42
CA GLN A 72 5.74 -5.42 -33.85
C GLN A 72 4.39 -4.97 -34.44
N PHE A 73 3.40 -4.64 -33.60
CA PHE A 73 2.06 -4.22 -34.03
C PHE A 73 1.91 -2.73 -34.35
N GLN A 74 2.92 -1.89 -34.04
CA GLN A 74 2.85 -0.44 -34.31
C GLN A 74 3.46 -0.04 -35.67
N GLN A 75 4.13 -0.94 -36.39
CA GLN A 75 4.78 -0.61 -37.67
C GLN A 75 3.94 -0.95 -38.91
N GLN A 76 2.70 -1.41 -38.76
CA GLN A 76 1.81 -1.76 -39.88
C GLN A 76 0.45 -1.04 -39.79
N GLN A 77 0.46 0.30 -39.82
CA GLN A 77 -0.74 1.05 -40.20
C GLN A 77 -0.52 1.71 -41.57
N PRO A 78 -1.06 1.14 -42.66
CA PRO A 78 -1.17 1.86 -43.93
C PRO A 78 -2.19 3.00 -43.77
N GLN A 79 -1.70 4.23 -43.93
CA GLN A 79 -2.52 5.43 -44.02
C GLN A 79 -3.39 5.36 -45.29
N GLN A 80 -4.69 5.08 -45.15
CA GLN A 80 -5.68 5.36 -46.19
C GLN A 80 -6.67 6.41 -45.67
N ALA A 81 -6.27 7.65 -45.92
CA ALA A 81 -7.07 8.79 -46.32
C ALA A 81 -8.51 8.87 -45.78
N TYR A 82 -8.67 9.64 -44.70
CA TYR A 82 -9.88 10.45 -44.53
C TYR A 82 -10.17 11.20 -45.84
N GLN A 83 -11.17 10.74 -46.60
CA GLN A 83 -11.87 11.56 -47.58
C GLN A 83 -13.14 12.08 -46.89
N PRO A 84 -13.27 13.40 -46.64
CA PRO A 84 -14.54 13.96 -46.18
C PRO A 84 -15.56 13.84 -47.31
N ALA A 85 -16.68 13.16 -47.04
CA ALA A 85 -17.80 13.05 -47.97
C ALA A 85 -18.38 14.45 -48.29
N PRO A 86 -18.81 14.71 -49.53
CA PRO A 86 -19.30 16.03 -49.95
C PRO A 86 -20.56 16.46 -49.17
N PRO A 87 -20.78 17.77 -49.00
CA PRO A 87 -21.94 18.28 -48.28
C PRO A 87 -23.21 18.01 -49.09
N VAL A 88 -24.08 17.15 -48.56
CA VAL A 88 -25.45 16.99 -49.07
C VAL A 88 -26.24 18.25 -48.74
N ALA A 89 -26.27 19.18 -49.69
CA ALA A 89 -27.22 20.26 -49.74
C ALA A 89 -28.54 19.76 -50.38
N GLU A 90 -29.65 20.16 -49.74
CA GLU A 90 -30.96 20.43 -50.37
C GLU A 90 -31.92 19.24 -50.62
N ALA A 91 -32.94 19.12 -49.75
CA ALA A 91 -34.36 19.34 -50.08
C ALA A 91 -35.29 18.93 -48.91
N ALA A 92 -35.95 19.90 -48.27
CA ALA A 92 -37.10 19.71 -47.37
C ALA A 92 -38.42 19.79 -48.20
N PRO A 93 -39.65 19.77 -47.64
CA PRO A 93 -40.23 19.17 -46.41
C PRO A 93 -41.52 18.35 -46.69
N ILE A 94 -42.03 17.55 -45.74
CA ILE A 94 -43.51 17.37 -45.56
C ILE A 94 -43.89 16.87 -44.16
N LEU A 95 -44.49 17.79 -43.38
CA LEU A 95 -45.76 17.68 -42.63
C LEU A 95 -45.89 16.70 -41.43
N ALA A 96 -45.46 17.20 -40.26
CA ALA A 96 -46.24 17.53 -39.04
C ALA A 96 -46.95 16.45 -38.13
N PRO A 97 -47.14 16.75 -36.81
CA PRO A 97 -47.26 15.85 -35.61
C PRO A 97 -48.69 15.87 -34.97
N PRO A 98 -49.03 15.59 -33.66
CA PRO A 98 -48.30 15.12 -32.43
C PRO A 98 -49.10 14.09 -31.54
N MET A 99 -48.76 13.99 -30.23
CA MET A 99 -49.53 13.47 -29.05
C MET A 99 -49.15 12.06 -28.56
N ASP A 100 -49.06 11.69 -27.29
CA ASP A 100 -49.18 12.30 -25.94
C ASP A 100 -48.79 11.16 -24.96
N GLY A 101 -47.89 11.35 -23.99
CA GLY A 101 -48.28 11.54 -22.60
C GLY A 101 -48.11 10.25 -21.76
N GLY A 102 -47.27 10.28 -20.71
CA GLY A 102 -47.25 9.20 -19.73
C GLY A 102 -45.95 9.08 -18.92
N ILE A 103 -45.91 9.75 -17.78
CA ILE A 103 -44.84 9.73 -16.77
C ILE A 103 -45.16 8.69 -15.69
N ALA A 104 -44.09 8.02 -15.23
CA ALA A 104 -43.86 7.43 -13.90
C ALA A 104 -44.45 6.03 -13.56
N PRO A 105 -43.94 5.32 -12.52
CA PRO A 105 -42.76 5.58 -11.67
C PRO A 105 -41.74 4.42 -11.59
N VAL A 106 -40.50 4.78 -11.24
CA VAL A 106 -39.48 3.89 -10.67
C VAL A 106 -39.99 3.32 -9.34
N VAL A 107 -40.08 1.99 -9.22
CA VAL A 107 -40.31 1.30 -7.95
C VAL A 107 -38.96 0.81 -7.43
N THR A 108 -38.35 1.59 -6.56
CA THR A 108 -37.28 1.14 -5.67
C THR A 108 -37.94 0.46 -4.47
N PRO A 109 -37.71 -0.83 -4.21
CA PRO A 109 -38.12 -1.42 -2.94
C PRO A 109 -37.27 -0.83 -1.81
N GLU A 110 -37.97 -0.14 -0.92
CA GLU A 110 -37.52 0.45 0.34
C GLU A 110 -36.89 -0.62 1.27
N PRO A 111 -35.82 -0.30 2.01
CA PRO A 111 -35.15 -1.24 2.90
C PRO A 111 -36.01 -1.49 4.14
N ALA A 112 -36.61 -2.68 4.21
CA ALA A 112 -37.32 -3.14 5.39
C ALA A 112 -36.31 -3.36 6.53
N ALA A 113 -36.20 -2.34 7.39
CA ALA A 113 -35.82 -2.49 8.77
C ALA A 113 -36.70 -3.57 9.45
N ASN A 114 -36.11 -4.31 10.40
CA ASN A 114 -36.68 -5.41 11.20
C ASN A 114 -36.31 -6.84 10.78
N ALA A 115 -35.01 -7.13 10.64
CA ALA A 115 -34.51 -8.48 10.90
C ALA A 115 -34.33 -8.64 12.42
N PRO A 116 -35.03 -9.56 13.10
CA PRO A 116 -34.86 -9.81 14.53
C PRO A 116 -33.46 -10.35 14.81
N GLU A 117 -32.87 -9.80 15.87
CA GLU A 117 -31.56 -10.14 16.41
C GLU A 117 -31.39 -11.63 16.74
N ALA A 118 -30.13 -12.05 16.63
CA ALA A 118 -29.58 -13.36 16.88
C ALA A 118 -30.09 -14.11 18.13
N GLU A 119 -30.59 -15.33 17.93
CA GLU A 119 -30.45 -16.43 18.90
C GLU A 119 -29.32 -17.35 18.44
N ARG A 120 -28.12 -17.16 18.98
CA ARG A 120 -27.02 -18.14 18.87
C ARG A 120 -26.89 -18.91 20.20
N PRO A 121 -26.66 -20.23 20.13
CA PRO A 121 -26.95 -21.19 21.20
C PRO A 121 -26.07 -21.01 22.45
N ARG A 122 -26.67 -21.25 23.61
CA ARG A 122 -26.05 -21.16 24.95
C ARG A 122 -24.82 -22.08 25.05
N LEU A 123 -23.68 -21.49 25.38
CA LEU A 123 -22.40 -22.19 25.60
C LEU A 123 -22.35 -22.94 26.95
N ASP A 124 -23.45 -22.94 27.72
CA ASP A 124 -23.60 -23.70 28.96
C ASP A 124 -23.65 -25.24 28.74
N GLN A 125 -23.54 -25.71 27.48
CA GLN A 125 -23.46 -27.13 27.11
C GLN A 125 -22.04 -27.62 26.75
N LEU A 126 -21.00 -26.83 26.98
CA LEU A 126 -19.61 -27.27 26.85
C LEU A 126 -19.10 -27.70 28.24
N SER A 127 -19.41 -28.94 28.60
CA SER A 127 -18.84 -29.67 29.75
C SER A 127 -17.38 -30.05 29.53
#